data_AF-Q72F09-F1
#
_entry.id   AF-Q72F09-F1
#
_cell.length_a   1.000
_cell.length_b   1.000
_cell.length_c   1.000
_cell.angle_alpha   90.00
_cell.angle_beta   90.00
_cell.angle_gamma   90.00
#
_symmetry.space_group_name_H-M   'P 1'
#
loop_
_entity.id
_entity.type
_entity.pdbx_description
1 polymer ?
#
loop_
_entity_poly.entity_id
_entity_poly.type
_entity_poly.pdbx_seq_one_letter_code
_entity_poly.pdbx_strand_id
1 'polypeptide(L)'
;MTTDSLALLDEALSLGERELGALAAGDVDAADLTAAERERLLHQAWERRAPETLDALRDRLVRLQCLQGKLTEEARRLHTQLRSQLQDNKREVRRLRGYGRAAQLTGAPVTLGHLG
;
A
#
# COMPACT_ATOMS: atom_id res chain seq x y z
N MET A 1 -17.54 25.75 17.75
CA MET A 1 -16.69 26.57 16.87
C MET A 1 -16.51 25.82 15.57
N THR A 2 -16.76 26.44 14.42
CA THR A 2 -16.52 25.81 13.10
C THR A 2 -15.03 25.77 12.81
N THR A 3 -14.47 24.59 12.54
CA THR A 3 -13.07 24.43 12.12
C THR A 3 -12.82 25.20 10.81
N ASP A 4 -11.81 26.06 10.79
CA ASP A 4 -11.44 26.83 9.60
C ASP A 4 -10.70 25.97 8.56
N SER A 5 -10.54 26.52 7.35
CA SER A 5 -9.89 25.83 6.23
C SER A 5 -8.45 25.39 6.52
N LEU A 6 -7.67 26.23 7.24
CA LEU A 6 -6.26 25.94 7.50
C LEU A 6 -6.10 24.77 8.48
N ALA A 7 -6.92 24.75 9.54
CA ALA A 7 -6.91 23.64 10.50
C ALA A 7 -7.31 22.31 9.85
N LEU A 8 -8.28 22.33 8.92
CA LEU A 8 -8.65 21.13 8.14
C LEU A 8 -7.51 20.64 7.25
N LEU A 9 -6.76 21.55 6.61
CA LEU A 9 -5.57 21.17 5.82
C LEU A 9 -4.42 20.64 6.69
N ASP A 10 -4.21 21.22 7.88
CA ASP A 10 -3.20 20.73 8.82
C ASP A 10 -3.54 19.32 9.33
N GLU A 11 -4.81 19.04 9.57
CA GLU A 11 -5.28 17.69 9.90
C GLU A 11 -5.13 16.73 8.72
N ALA A 12 -5.49 17.15 7.50
CA ALA A 12 -5.29 16.36 6.28
C ALA A 12 -3.81 16.00 6.05
N LEU A 13 -2.89 16.93 6.34
CA LEU A 13 -1.45 16.67 6.32
C LEU A 13 -1.05 15.62 7.36
N SER A 14 -1.56 15.71 8.58
CA SER A 14 -1.30 14.73 9.63
C SER A 14 -1.79 13.33 9.24
N LEU A 15 -2.97 13.23 8.63
CA LEU A 15 -3.49 11.96 8.12
C LEU A 15 -2.64 11.41 6.97
N GLY A 16 -2.18 12.24 6.05
CA GLY A 16 -1.33 11.78 4.96
C GLY A 16 0.05 11.26 5.44
N GLU A 17 0.61 11.80 6.52
CA GLU A 17 1.83 11.24 7.12
C GLU A 17 1.57 9.88 7.79
N ARG A 18 0.38 9.67 8.37
CA ARG A 18 -0.04 8.36 8.90
C ARG A 18 -0.28 7.36 7.77
N GLU A 19 -0.93 7.79 6.69
CA GLU A 19 -1.13 7.00 5.46
C GLU A 19 0.22 6.51 4.92
N LEU A 20 1.20 7.41 4.84
CA LEU A 20 2.56 7.08 4.41
C LEU A 20 3.22 6.03 5.31
N GLY A 21 3.06 6.16 6.63
CA GLY A 21 3.55 5.18 7.60
C GLY A 21 2.89 3.80 7.44
N ALA A 22 1.57 3.77 7.20
CA ALA A 22 0.82 2.54 6.97
C ALA A 22 1.25 1.84 5.67
N LEU A 23 1.41 2.60 4.58
CA LEU A 23 1.95 2.10 3.31
C LEU A 23 3.36 1.52 3.48
N ALA A 24 4.22 2.20 4.23
CA ALA A 24 5.57 1.73 4.50
C ALA A 24 5.59 0.42 5.31
N ALA A 25 4.62 0.24 6.21
CA ALA A 25 4.41 -0.98 6.99
C ALA A 25 3.68 -2.11 6.21
N GLY A 26 3.12 -1.81 5.03
CA GLY A 26 2.31 -2.73 4.25
C GLY A 26 0.87 -2.91 4.77
N ASP A 27 0.42 -2.05 5.69
CA ASP A 27 -0.94 -2.03 6.21
C ASP A 27 -1.84 -1.22 5.27
N VAL A 28 -2.36 -1.89 4.26
CA VAL A 28 -3.18 -1.25 3.21
C VAL A 28 -4.54 -0.79 3.76
N ASP A 29 -5.11 -1.51 4.73
CA ASP A 29 -6.41 -1.17 5.30
C ASP A 29 -6.33 0.12 6.12
N ALA A 30 -5.29 0.27 6.95
CA ALA A 30 -5.06 1.50 7.68
C ALA A 30 -4.77 2.69 6.75
N ALA A 31 -4.01 2.46 5.67
CA ALA A 31 -3.75 3.48 4.67
C ALA A 31 -5.05 3.96 4.01
N ASP A 32 -5.93 3.05 3.56
CA ASP A 32 -7.19 3.38 2.90
C ASP A 32 -8.14 4.18 3.80
N LEU A 33 -8.27 3.78 5.07
CA LEU A 33 -9.07 4.51 6.06
C LEU A 33 -8.59 5.96 6.24
N THR A 34 -7.28 6.16 6.35
CA THR A 34 -6.72 7.52 6.49
C THR A 34 -6.82 8.34 5.21
N ALA A 35 -6.73 7.69 4.04
CA ALA A 35 -6.86 8.35 2.74
C ALA A 35 -8.28 8.88 2.52
N ALA A 36 -9.31 8.07 2.83
CA ALA A 36 -10.70 8.48 2.71
C ALA A 36 -11.04 9.68 3.60
N GLU A 37 -10.57 9.65 4.85
CA GLU A 37 -10.79 10.77 5.77
C GLU A 37 -10.01 12.02 5.35
N ARG A 38 -8.78 11.86 4.86
CA ARG A 38 -7.99 12.96 4.29
C ARG A 38 -8.70 13.62 3.12
N GLU A 39 -9.27 12.85 2.19
CA GLU A 39 -10.05 13.38 1.07
C GLU A 39 -11.24 14.21 1.56
N ARG A 40 -11.97 13.70 2.56
CA ARG A 40 -13.11 14.40 3.18
C ARG A 40 -12.70 15.75 3.79
N LEU A 41 -11.55 15.82 4.45
CA LEU A 41 -11.02 17.05 5.04
C LEU A 41 -10.57 18.05 3.97
N LEU A 42 -9.90 17.59 2.92
CA LEU A 42 -9.48 18.43 1.80
C LEU A 42 -10.69 19.09 1.12
N HIS A 43 -11.75 18.33 0.89
CA HIS A 43 -12.98 18.85 0.31
C HIS A 43 -13.60 19.94 1.20
N GLN A 44 -13.74 19.69 2.51
CA GLN A 44 -14.26 20.68 3.46
C GLN A 44 -13.36 21.92 3.56
N ALA A 45 -12.04 21.74 3.56
CA ALA A 45 -11.09 22.85 3.61
C ALA A 45 -11.24 23.73 2.37
N TRP A 46 -11.42 23.11 1.20
CA TRP A 46 -11.65 23.82 -0.04
C TRP A 46 -12.92 24.67 0.04
N GLU A 47 -14.05 24.10 0.45
CA GLU A 47 -15.33 24.83 0.56
C GLU A 47 -15.29 25.99 1.57
N ARG A 48 -14.41 25.91 2.59
CA ARG A 48 -14.28 26.93 3.64
C ARG A 48 -13.14 27.92 3.40
N ARG A 49 -12.47 27.88 2.24
CA ARG A 49 -11.34 28.77 1.94
C ARG A 49 -11.78 30.23 1.96
N ALA A 50 -10.96 31.09 2.55
CA ALA A 50 -11.24 32.52 2.68
C ALA A 50 -10.12 33.36 2.04
N PRO A 51 -10.44 34.47 1.33
CA PRO A 51 -9.44 35.30 0.65
C PRO A 51 -8.28 35.76 1.55
N GLU A 52 -8.57 36.07 2.81
CA GLU A 52 -7.61 36.52 3.81
C GLU A 52 -6.58 35.46 4.25
N THR A 53 -6.81 34.19 3.91
CA THR A 53 -5.91 33.07 4.25
C THR A 53 -5.24 32.44 3.03
N LEU A 54 -5.35 33.04 1.84
CA LEU A 54 -4.89 32.41 0.58
C LEU A 54 -3.40 32.05 0.55
N ASP A 55 -2.52 32.89 1.09
CA ASP A 55 -1.08 32.59 1.14
C ASP A 55 -0.81 31.38 2.05
N ALA A 56 -1.40 31.38 3.25
CA ALA A 56 -1.29 30.27 4.20
C ALA A 56 -1.93 28.97 3.68
N LEU A 57 -2.99 29.10 2.87
CA LEU A 57 -3.66 28.00 2.18
C LEU A 57 -2.73 27.41 1.10
N ARG A 58 -2.13 28.27 0.28
CA ARG A 58 -1.17 27.88 -0.77
C ARG A 58 -0.01 27.09 -0.19
N ASP A 59 0.59 27.55 0.90
CA ASP A 59 1.71 26.86 1.54
C ASP A 59 1.35 25.43 1.95
N ARG A 60 0.15 25.22 2.49
CA ARG A 60 -0.35 23.89 2.87
C ARG A 60 -0.66 23.02 1.66
N LEU A 61 -1.22 23.59 0.59
CA LEU A 61 -1.45 22.87 -0.67
C LEU A 61 -0.14 22.39 -1.31
N VAL A 62 0.92 23.19 -1.25
CA VAL A 62 2.27 22.78 -1.70
C VAL A 62 2.78 21.60 -0.86
N ARG A 63 2.64 21.67 0.47
CA ARG A 63 3.01 20.55 1.36
C ARG A 63 2.23 19.28 1.05
N LEU A 64 0.92 19.40 0.81
CA LEU A 64 0.05 18.28 0.42
C LEU A 64 0.46 17.69 -0.93
N GLN A 65 0.84 18.51 -1.89
CA GLN A 65 1.36 18.04 -3.18
C GLN A 65 2.65 17.24 -3.01
N CYS A 66 3.60 17.74 -2.20
CA CYS A 66 4.82 17.00 -1.90
C CYS A 66 4.52 15.66 -1.22
N LEU A 67 3.60 15.64 -0.26
CA LEU A 67 3.16 14.43 0.43
C LEU A 67 2.48 13.44 -0.52
N GLN A 68 1.62 13.90 -1.42
CA GLN A 68 1.00 13.07 -2.45
C GLN A 68 2.04 12.39 -3.36
N GLY A 69 3.15 13.08 -3.66
CA GLY A 69 4.30 12.49 -4.35
C GLY A 69 4.88 11.29 -3.60
N LYS A 70 5.17 11.46 -2.30
CA LYS A 70 5.68 10.39 -1.43
C LYS A 70 4.72 9.21 -1.32
N LEU A 71 3.42 9.48 -1.10
CA LEU A 71 2.38 8.45 -1.02
C LEU A 71 2.32 7.62 -2.30
N THR A 72 2.38 8.28 -3.46
CA THR A 72 2.35 7.61 -4.76
C THR A 72 3.57 6.71 -4.97
N GLU A 73 4.76 7.19 -4.58
CA GLU A 73 5.99 6.42 -4.66
C GLU A 73 5.96 5.19 -3.74
N GLU A 74 5.57 5.37 -2.48
CA GLU A 74 5.46 4.27 -1.51
C GLU A 74 4.41 3.24 -1.91
N ALA A 75 3.24 3.67 -2.41
CA ALA A 75 2.21 2.75 -2.91
C ALA A 75 2.73 1.90 -4.09
N ARG A 76 3.49 2.51 -5.02
CA ARG A 76 4.12 1.78 -6.13
C ARG A 76 5.18 0.81 -5.65
N ARG A 77 5.98 1.21 -4.66
CA ARG A 77 6.99 0.35 -4.01
C ARG A 77 6.32 -0.86 -3.36
N LEU A 78 5.32 -0.65 -2.52
CA LEU A 78 4.56 -1.70 -1.85
C LEU A 78 3.89 -2.65 -2.86
N HIS A 79 3.22 -2.11 -3.88
CA HIS A 79 2.61 -2.92 -4.94
C HIS A 79 3.63 -3.81 -5.66
N THR A 80 4.81 -3.26 -5.97
CA THR A 80 5.89 -4.03 -6.61
C THR A 80 6.41 -5.13 -5.69
N GLN A 81 6.58 -4.83 -4.40
CA GLN A 81 7.02 -5.79 -3.39
C GLN A 81 6.02 -6.94 -3.24
N LEU A 82 4.73 -6.64 -3.06
CA LEU A 82 3.66 -7.63 -2.94
C LEU A 82 3.61 -8.54 -4.17
N ARG A 83 3.72 -7.95 -5.37
CA ARG A 83 3.77 -8.71 -6.62
C ARG A 83 4.95 -9.69 -6.67
N SER A 84 6.14 -9.25 -6.26
CA SER A 84 7.32 -10.13 -6.20
C SER A 84 7.11 -11.28 -5.21
N GLN A 85 6.63 -10.97 -4.01
CA GLN A 85 6.37 -11.98 -2.97
C GLN A 85 5.36 -13.04 -3.44
N LEU A 86 4.30 -12.63 -4.14
CA LEU A 86 3.34 -13.57 -4.73
C LEU A 86 3.96 -14.46 -5.82
N GLN A 87 4.85 -13.92 -6.65
CA GLN A 87 5.55 -14.69 -7.67
C GLN A 87 6.52 -15.70 -7.06
N ASP A 88 7.26 -15.30 -6.04
CA ASP A 88 8.22 -16.17 -5.35
C ASP A 88 7.50 -17.28 -4.58
N ASN A 89 6.38 -16.97 -3.92
CA ASN A 89 5.54 -17.99 -3.29
C ASN A 89 5.01 -19.02 -4.29
N LYS A 90 4.54 -18.57 -5.48
CA LYS A 90 4.11 -19.48 -6.56
C LYS A 90 5.24 -20.38 -7.04
N ARG A 91 6.46 -19.85 -7.18
CA ARG A 91 7.65 -20.63 -7.56
C ARG A 91 8.00 -21.66 -6.48
N GLU A 92 7.93 -21.26 -5.22
CA GLU A 92 8.18 -22.14 -4.07
C GLU A 92 7.20 -23.31 -4.02
N VAL A 93 5.91 -23.03 -4.13
CA VAL A 93 4.86 -24.06 -4.18
C VAL A 93 5.08 -25.02 -5.36
N ARG A 94 5.45 -24.50 -6.53
CA ARG A 94 5.78 -25.34 -7.70
C ARG A 94 6.98 -26.25 -7.43
N ARG A 95 8.03 -25.72 -6.79
CA ARG A 95 9.23 -26.48 -6.43
C ARG A 95 8.93 -27.59 -5.44
N LEU A 96 8.20 -27.29 -4.36
CA LEU A 96 7.78 -28.27 -3.35
C LEU A 96 6.93 -29.39 -3.96
N ARG A 97 6.01 -29.06 -4.88
CA ARG A 97 5.23 -30.07 -5.64
C ARG A 97 6.12 -30.95 -6.51
N GLY A 98 7.17 -30.38 -7.11
CA GLY A 98 8.16 -31.12 -7.89
C GLY A 98 8.92 -32.14 -7.03
N TYR A 99 9.41 -31.74 -5.86
CA TYR A 99 10.05 -32.66 -4.91
C TYR A 99 9.10 -33.75 -4.43
N GLY A 100 7.85 -33.41 -4.09
CA GLY A 100 6.85 -34.41 -3.70
C GLY A 100 6.58 -35.46 -4.78
N ARG A 101 6.51 -35.05 -6.05
CA ARG A 101 6.38 -35.98 -7.18
C ARG A 101 7.62 -36.84 -7.39
N ALA A 102 8.82 -36.27 -7.28
CA ALA A 102 10.06 -37.03 -7.41
C ALA A 102 10.19 -38.07 -6.30
N ALA A 103 9.88 -37.71 -5.05
CA ALA A 103 9.90 -38.61 -3.90
C ALA A 103 8.91 -39.79 -4.05
N GLN A 104 7.72 -39.54 -4.60
CA GLN A 104 6.73 -40.59 -4.91
C GLN A 104 7.21 -41.56 -5.99
N LEU A 105 7.92 -41.06 -7.02
CA LEU A 105 8.46 -41.91 -8.09
C LEU A 105 9.62 -42.78 -7.59
N THR A 106 10.46 -42.27 -6.67
CA THR A 106 11.56 -43.05 -6.07
C THR A 106 11.10 -44.06 -5.01
N GLY A 107 9.88 -43.91 -4.46
CA GLY A 107 9.30 -44.85 -3.50
C GLY A 107 8.46 -45.97 -4.13
N ALA A 108 8.26 -45.96 -5.45
CA ALA A 108 7.54 -47.03 -6.15
C ALA A 108 8.44 -48.29 -6.22
N PRO A 109 7.99 -49.46 -5.77
CA PRO A 109 8.76 -50.69 -5.89
C PRO A 109 9.00 -50.98 -7.37
N VAL A 110 10.28 -51.04 -7.77
CA VAL A 110 10.69 -51.48 -9.09
C VAL A 110 10.30 -52.95 -9.23
N THR A 111 9.20 -53.24 -9.91
CA THR A 111 8.88 -54.59 -10.36
C THR A 111 9.86 -54.95 -11.47
N LEU A 112 10.99 -55.56 -11.09
CA LEU A 112 11.91 -56.21 -12.02
C LEU A 112 11.13 -57.29 -12.76
N GLY A 113 10.82 -57.01 -14.03
CA GLY A 113 10.19 -57.96 -14.94
C GLY A 113 11.06 -59.22 -15.07
N HIS A 114 10.44 -60.35 -14.76
CA HIS A 114 10.99 -61.68 -14.97
C HIS A 114 11.19 -61.90 -16.49
N LEU A 115 12.44 -61.99 -16.92
CA LEU A 115 12.83 -62.43 -18.26
C LEU A 115 13.28 -63.88 -18.17
N GLY A 116 12.59 -64.75 -18.93
CA GLY A 116 13.09 -66.05 -19.39
C GLY A 116 12.89 -67.22 -18.45
#